data_AF-A0A1V5RWK9-F1
#
_entry.id   AF-A0A1V5RWK9-F1
#
_cell.length_a   1.000
_cell.length_b   1.000
_cell.length_c   1.000
_cell.angle_alpha   90.00
_cell.angle_beta   90.00
_cell.angle_gamma   90.00
#
_symmetry.space_group_name_H-M   'P 1'
#
loop_
_entity.id
_entity.type
_entity.pdbx_description
1 polymer ?
#
loop_
_entity_poly.entity_id
_entity_poly.type
_entity_poly.pdbx_seq_one_letter_code
_entity_poly.pdbx_strand_id
1 'polypeptide(L)' 'MLAYQLAMESDLISAHMVEVVEFPQLAVKYDVMGVPRTVINETIHIEGAVPEPMLMREFAKLLEK' A
#
# COMPACT_ATOMS: atom_id res chain seq x y z
N MET A 1 -5.07 2.78 7.30
CA MET A 1 -5.89 1.89 8.15
C MET A 1 -6.21 0.58 7.46
N LEU A 2 -6.77 0.59 6.25
CA LEU A 2 -7.17 -0.64 5.54
C LEU A 2 -6.06 -1.72 5.40
N ALA A 3 -4.83 -1.32 5.06
CA ALA A 3 -3.72 -2.28 4.96
C ALA A 3 -3.45 -3.07 6.26
N TYR A 4 -3.60 -2.43 7.42
CA TYR A 4 -3.45 -3.09 8.71
C TYR A 4 -4.62 -4.02 9.04
N GLN A 5 -5.85 -3.67 8.61
CA GLN A 5 -6.99 -4.58 8.74
C GLN A 5 -6.72 -5.88 7.96
N LEU A 6 -6.23 -5.76 6.71
CA LEU A 6 -5.85 -6.93 5.92
C LEU A 6 -4.73 -7.76 6.54
N ALA A 7 -3.71 -7.11 7.11
CA ALA A 7 -2.63 -7.81 7.82
C ALA A 7 -3.10 -8.51 9.11
N MET A 8 -4.16 -8.01 9.74
CA MET A 8 -4.75 -8.63 10.93
C MET A 8 -5.58 -9.87 10.59
N GLU A 9 -6.25 -9.86 9.43
CA GLU A 9 -7.11 -10.96 8.97
C GLU A 9 -6.34 -12.08 8.24
N SER A 10 -5.08 -11.86 7.87
CA SER A 10 -4.29 -12.83 7.12
C SER A 10 -2.81 -12.80 7.47
N ASP A 11 -2.28 -13.96 7.89
CA ASP A 11 -0.85 -14.17 8.13
C ASP A 11 0.03 -14.03 6.87
N LEU A 12 -0.59 -14.00 5.69
CA LEU A 12 0.10 -13.81 4.41
C LEU A 12 0.38 -12.33 4.10
N ILE A 13 -0.17 -11.41 4.88
CA ILE A 13 -0.11 -9.97 4.62
C ILE A 13 0.61 -9.27 5.77
N SER A 14 1.67 -8.54 5.45
CA SER A 14 2.31 -7.60 6.38
C SER A 14 2.03 -6.16 5.95
N ALA A 15 1.70 -5.28 6.88
CA ALA A 15 1.47 -3.87 6.61
C ALA A 15 2.34 -2.99 7.50
N HIS A 16 2.87 -1.91 6.91
CA HIS A 16 3.63 -0.88 7.61
C HIS A 16 3.13 0.49 7.17
N MET A 17 2.84 1.36 8.14
CA MET A 17 2.62 2.78 7.88
C MET A 17 3.93 3.53 8.05
N VAL A 18 4.24 4.37 7.08
CA VAL A 18 5.45 5.18 7.05
C VAL A 18 5.02 6.63 7.01
N GLU A 19 5.52 7.43 7.96
CA GLU A 19 5.33 8.86 7.92
C GLU A 19 6.34 9.50 6.97
N VAL A 20 5.87 9.89 5.79
CA VAL A 20 6.75 10.19 4.64
C VAL A 20 7.71 11.35 4.91
N VAL A 21 7.34 12.30 5.77
CA VAL A 21 8.20 13.42 6.16
C VAL A 21 9.39 13.00 7.02
N GLU A 22 9.32 11.88 7.74
CA GLU A 22 10.43 11.33 8.51
C GLU A 22 11.40 10.51 7.64
N PHE A 23 10.95 10.06 6.47
CA PHE A 23 11.71 9.20 5.56
C PHE A 23 11.73 9.75 4.12
N PRO A 24 12.35 10.92 3.87
CA PRO A 24 12.35 11.56 2.56
C PRO A 24 12.94 10.69 1.44
N GLN A 25 13.88 9.80 1.76
CA GLN A 25 14.42 8.82 0.82
C GLN A 25 13.36 7.83 0.31
N LEU A 26 12.39 7.47 1.14
CA LEU A 26 11.27 6.61 0.73
C LEU A 26 10.27 7.39 -0.12
N ALA A 27 10.08 8.68 0.18
CA ALA A 27 9.28 9.58 -0.65
C ALA A 27 9.82 9.61 -2.09
N VAL A 28 11.13 9.78 -2.24
CA VAL A 28 11.79 9.78 -3.56
C VAL A 28 11.74 8.39 -4.20
N LYS A 29 12.04 7.32 -3.45
CA LYS A 29 12.04 5.93 -3.99
C LYS A 29 10.68 5.54 -4.58
N TYR A 30 9.59 5.91 -3.93
CA TYR A 30 8.22 5.55 -4.35
C TYR A 30 7.47 6.67 -5.08
N ASP A 31 8.20 7.73 -5.46
CA ASP A 31 7.67 8.90 -6.17
C ASP A 31 6.41 9.46 -5.51
N VAL A 32 6.49 9.69 -4.20
CA VAL A 32 5.35 10.16 -3.39
C VAL A 32 5.16 11.65 -3.62
N MET A 33 4.23 11.98 -4.52
CA MET A 33 3.80 13.36 -4.77
C MET A 33 2.66 13.81 -3.82
N GLY A 34 1.94 12.86 -3.22
CA GLY A 34 0.82 13.13 -2.32
C GLY A 34 0.48 11.94 -1.44
N VAL A 35 -0.14 12.21 -0.30
CA VAL A 35 -0.57 11.21 0.69
C VAL A 35 -2.10 11.17 0.83
N PRO A 36 -2.71 10.02 1.15
CA PRO A 36 -2.07 8.72 1.37
C PRO A 36 -1.62 8.07 0.06
N ARG A 37 -0.48 7.36 0.10
CA ARG A 37 0.01 6.53 -1.00
C ARG A 37 0.27 5.12 -0.48
N THR A 38 -0.33 4.13 -1.15
CA THR A 38 -0.18 2.71 -0.80
C THR A 38 0.71 2.04 -1.83
N VAL A 39 1.75 1.36 -1.34
CA VAL A 39 2.67 0.56 -2.15
C VAL A 39 2.50 -0.89 -1.73
N ILE A 40 2.25 -1.79 -2.69
CA ILE A 40 2.07 -3.22 -2.45
C ILE A 40 3.18 -3.98 -3.18
N ASN A 41 3.95 -4.80 -2.45
CA ASN A 41 5.07 -5.60 -2.96
C ASN A 41 6.01 -4.84 -3.93
N GLU A 42 6.30 -3.56 -3.64
CA GLU A 42 7.13 -2.66 -4.46
C GLU A 42 6.74 -2.55 -5.95
N THR A 43 5.55 -3.03 -6.33
CA THR A 43 5.13 -3.18 -7.73
C THR A 43 3.86 -2.42 -8.03
N ILE A 44 2.89 -2.43 -7.12
CA ILE A 44 1.62 -1.74 -7.30
C ILE A 44 1.62 -0.47 -6.46
N HIS A 45 1.31 0.66 -7.10
CA HIS A 45 1.20 1.96 -6.46
C HIS A 45 -0.22 2.49 -6.59
N ILE A 46 -0.81 2.91 -5.47
CA ILE A 46 -2.16 3.46 -5.40
C ILE A 46 -2.08 4.84 -4.76
N GLU A 47 -2.63 5.84 -5.45
CA GLU A 47 -2.70 7.22 -4.96
C GLU A 47 -4.05 7.52 -4.34
N GLY A 48 -4.02 8.24 -3.22
CA GLY A 48 -5.21 8.63 -2.49
C GLY A 48 -5.84 7.49 -1.71
N ALA A 49 -6.93 7.84 -1.02
CA ALA A 49 -7.76 6.87 -0.32
C ALA A 49 -8.70 6.21 -1.34
N VAL A 50 -8.63 4.89 -1.46
CA VAL A 50 -9.51 4.10 -2.32
C VAL A 50 -10.47 3.25 -1.48
N PRO A 51 -11.68 2.95 -1.98
CA PRO A 51 -12.56 1.95 -1.37
C PRO A 51 -11.90 0.58 -1.29
N GLU A 52 -12.25 -0.19 -0.26
CA GLU A 52 -11.71 -1.54 -0.04
C GLU A 52 -11.84 -2.48 -1.25
N PRO A 53 -12.99 -2.55 -1.97
CA PRO A 53 -13.10 -3.41 -3.13
C PRO A 53 -12.07 -3.11 -4.24
N MET A 54 -11.65 -1.85 -4.38
CA MET A 54 -10.61 -1.48 -5.34
C MET A 54 -9.25 -2.00 -4.90
N LEU A 55 -8.93 -1.87 -3.62
CA LEU A 55 -7.68 -2.38 -3.08
C LEU A 55 -7.59 -3.91 -3.23
N MET A 56 -8.68 -4.62 -2.93
CA MET A 56 -8.74 -6.09 -3.09
C MET A 56 -8.57 -6.53 -4.54
N ARG A 57 -9.08 -5.74 -5.50
CA ARG A 57 -8.85 -6.01 -6.93
C ARG A 57 -7.38 -5.89 -7.31
N GLU A 58 -6.65 -4.92 -6.73
CA GLU A 58 -5.20 -4.81 -6.96
C GLU A 58 -4.43 -5.98 -6.34
N PHE A 59 -4.83 -6.46 -5.15
CA PHE A 59 -4.27 -7.67 -4.55
C PHE A 59 -4.51 -8.91 -5.41
N ALA A 60 -5.70 -9.07 -5.99
CA ALA A 60 -6.01 -10.22 -6.86
C ALA A 60 -5.04 -10.32 -8.06
N LYS A 61 -4.62 -9.18 -8.63
CA LYS A 61 -3.64 -9.15 -9.73
C LYS A 61 -2.27 -9.73 -9.33
N LEU A 62 -1.94 -9.76 -8.04
CA LEU A 62 -0.70 -10.36 -7.54
C LEU A 62 -0.76 -11.89 -7.49
N LEU A 63 -1.96 -12.46 -7.36
CA LEU A 63 -2.18 -13.91 -7.27
C LEU A 63 -2.33 -14.57 -8.64
N GLU A 64 -2.64 -13.79 -9.68
CA GLU A 64 -2.77 -14.28 -11.05
C GLU A 64 -1.42 -14.48 -11.78
N LYS A 65 -0.29 -14.26 -11.08
CA LYS A 65 1.06 -14.41 -11.61
C LYS A 65 1.77 -15.68 -11.14
#